data_AF-A0A847XIV7-F1
#
_entry.id   AF-A0A847XIV7-F1
#
_cell.length_a   1.000
_cell.length_b   1.000
_cell.length_c   1.000
_cell.angle_alpha   90.00
_cell.angle_beta   90.00
_cell.angle_gamma   90.00
#
_symmetry.space_group_name_H-M   'P 1'
#
loop_
_entity.id
_entity.type
_entity.pdbx_description
1 polymer ?
#
loop_
_entity_poly.entity_id
_entity_poly.type
_entity_poly.pdbx_seq_one_letter_code
_entity_poly.pdbx_strand_id
1 'polypeptide(L)'
;MRKYIITTLLILSLLAVKIAFAGLLITKDTKIPGIDFNGRKTELIILKDSEADYFLATKGVFEVTNPTSLKGFNVATKDEEVKTLLLMSADNKVVLCEENKDPGKSFLHINNLKGKFRIVPSKIETC
;
A
#
# COMPACT_ATOMS: atom_id res chain seq x y z
N MET A 1 -22.60 67.86 3.11
CA MET A 1 -21.43 67.15 3.68
C MET A 1 -21.40 65.74 3.08
N ARG A 2 -20.36 65.41 2.31
CA ARG A 2 -20.28 64.18 1.50
C ARG A 2 -19.98 62.96 2.37
N LYS A 3 -20.71 61.86 2.16
CA LYS A 3 -20.54 60.56 2.82
C LYS A 3 -19.42 59.78 2.12
N TYR A 4 -18.49 59.22 2.88
CA TYR A 4 -17.48 58.29 2.35
C TYR A 4 -17.76 56.90 2.93
N ILE A 5 -18.17 55.98 2.05
CA ILE A 5 -18.31 54.55 2.34
C ILE A 5 -16.96 53.92 1.99
N ILE A 6 -16.23 53.43 3.00
CA ILE A 6 -14.99 52.68 2.79
C ILE A 6 -15.36 51.20 2.82
N THR A 7 -15.49 50.59 1.64
CA THR A 7 -15.55 49.15 1.46
C THR A 7 -14.13 48.59 1.39
N THR A 8 -13.65 47.99 2.46
CA THR A 8 -12.39 47.23 2.48
C THR A 8 -12.59 45.87 1.83
N LEU A 9 -11.94 45.68 0.69
CA LEU A 9 -11.99 44.46 -0.12
C LEU A 9 -11.15 43.35 0.53
N LEU A 10 -11.82 42.21 0.72
CA LEU A 10 -11.34 40.92 1.22
C LEU A 10 -10.27 40.32 0.28
N ILE A 11 -9.10 39.95 0.81
CA ILE A 11 -8.22 38.95 0.17
C ILE A 11 -7.82 37.96 1.26
N LEU A 12 -8.67 36.95 1.46
CA LEU A 12 -8.34 35.78 2.26
C LEU A 12 -7.59 34.81 1.33
N SER A 13 -6.27 34.92 1.30
CA SER A 13 -5.42 33.94 0.62
C SER A 13 -5.52 32.60 1.36
N LEU A 14 -6.35 31.70 0.83
CA LEU A 14 -6.31 30.28 1.14
C LEU A 14 -4.94 29.73 0.72
N LEU A 15 -3.95 29.82 1.60
CA LEU A 15 -2.77 28.98 1.52
C LEU A 15 -3.27 27.54 1.66
N ALA A 16 -3.38 26.85 0.53
CA ALA A 16 -3.53 25.41 0.50
C ALA A 16 -2.28 24.82 1.16
N VAL A 17 -2.37 24.57 2.47
CA VAL A 17 -1.36 23.80 3.20
C VAL A 17 -1.39 22.42 2.57
N LYS A 18 -0.42 22.14 1.69
CA LYS A 18 -0.10 20.79 1.28
C LYS A 18 0.44 20.09 2.51
N ILE A 19 -0.44 19.47 3.28
CA ILE A 19 -0.05 18.55 4.34
C ILE A 19 0.63 17.39 3.62
N ALA A 20 1.97 17.42 3.61
CA ALA A 20 2.74 16.25 3.26
C ALA A 20 2.53 15.24 4.38
N PHE A 21 1.64 14.28 4.17
CA PHE A 21 1.63 13.09 5.01
C PHE A 21 2.99 12.43 4.82
N ALA A 22 3.78 12.36 5.89
CA ALA A 22 5.01 11.59 5.88
C ALA A 22 4.60 10.12 5.72
N GLY A 23 4.86 9.56 4.54
CA GLY A 23 4.67 8.13 4.31
C GLY A 23 5.55 7.31 5.26
N LEU A 24 5.06 6.15 5.65
CA LEU A 24 5.82 5.14 6.37
C LEU A 24 6.89 4.54 5.44
N LEU A 25 8.16 4.74 5.81
CA LEU A 25 9.31 4.10 5.16
C LEU A 25 9.74 2.85 5.95
N ILE A 26 9.81 1.72 5.25
CA ILE A 26 10.31 0.46 5.79
C ILE A 26 11.83 0.46 5.74
N THR A 27 12.50 0.60 6.88
CA THR A 27 13.96 0.72 6.94
C THR A 27 14.72 -0.62 6.91
N LYS A 28 14.01 -1.73 7.11
CA LYS A 28 14.52 -3.10 7.06
C LYS A 28 13.41 -4.06 6.66
N ASP A 29 13.78 -5.19 6.06
CA ASP A 29 12.82 -6.26 5.76
C ASP A 29 11.98 -6.60 7.00
N THR A 30 10.67 -6.58 6.83
CA THR A 30 9.71 -6.74 7.91
C THR A 30 8.83 -7.94 7.64
N LYS A 31 8.94 -8.95 8.50
CA LYS A 31 8.13 -10.17 8.45
C LYS A 31 6.72 -9.89 8.98
N ILE A 32 5.73 -10.32 8.23
CA ILE A 32 4.31 -10.26 8.55
C ILE A 32 3.81 -11.71 8.69
N PRO A 33 3.83 -12.27 9.91
CA PRO A 33 3.40 -13.63 10.13
C PRO A 33 1.87 -13.76 10.11
N GLY A 34 1.38 -14.97 9.89
CA GLY A 34 0.00 -15.31 10.20
C GLY A 34 -1.03 -14.85 9.17
N ILE A 35 -0.63 -14.66 7.91
CA ILE A 35 -1.52 -14.32 6.79
C ILE A 35 -2.26 -15.56 6.32
N ASP A 36 -3.56 -15.43 6.05
CA ASP A 36 -4.38 -16.55 5.60
C ASP A 36 -4.00 -16.98 4.19
N PHE A 37 -3.77 -18.28 4.04
CA PHE A 37 -3.43 -18.91 2.78
C PHE A 37 -4.04 -20.31 2.72
N ASN A 38 -5.11 -20.47 1.94
CA ASN A 38 -5.75 -21.75 1.62
C ASN A 38 -5.96 -22.68 2.85
N GLY A 39 -6.52 -22.15 3.93
CA GLY A 39 -6.81 -22.90 5.16
C GLY A 39 -5.63 -23.05 6.14
N ARG A 40 -4.45 -22.53 5.80
CA ARG A 40 -3.30 -22.43 6.71
C ARG A 40 -2.81 -20.99 6.83
N LYS A 41 -1.78 -20.78 7.63
CA LYS A 41 -1.09 -19.50 7.76
C LYS A 41 0.22 -19.49 6.97
N THR A 42 0.58 -18.34 6.42
CA THR A 42 1.87 -18.08 5.77
C THR A 42 2.48 -16.77 6.29
N GLU A 43 3.76 -16.55 6.01
CA GLU A 43 4.50 -15.32 6.32
C GLU A 43 4.72 -14.54 5.03
N LEU A 44 4.40 -13.24 5.05
CA LEU A 44 4.79 -12.30 4.00
C LEU A 44 5.95 -11.43 4.51
N ILE A 45 6.72 -10.85 3.59
CA ILE A 45 7.86 -10.00 3.92
C ILE A 45 7.67 -8.69 3.18
N ILE A 46 7.57 -7.58 3.91
CA ILE A 46 7.69 -6.25 3.33
C ILE A 46 9.17 -5.98 3.14
N LEU A 47 9.61 -5.74 1.92
CA LEU A 47 11.02 -5.51 1.63
C LEU A 47 11.46 -4.12 2.11
N LYS A 48 12.72 -4.01 2.48
CA LYS A 48 13.39 -2.74 2.77
C LYS A 48 13.11 -1.72 1.67
N ASP A 49 13.03 -0.46 2.07
CA ASP A 49 12.79 0.70 1.22
C ASP A 49 11.37 0.78 0.63
N SER A 50 10.45 -0.08 1.08
CA SER A 50 9.02 0.04 0.76
C SER A 50 8.40 1.28 1.41
N GLU A 51 7.51 1.95 0.70
CA GLU A 51 6.84 3.18 1.14
C GLU A 51 5.31 3.13 0.91
N ALA A 52 4.55 3.53 1.93
CA ALA A 52 3.10 3.69 1.88
C ALA A 52 2.65 4.65 2.99
N ASP A 53 1.43 5.18 2.96
CA ASP A 53 0.94 6.00 4.09
C ASP A 53 0.87 5.17 5.38
N TYR A 54 0.32 3.96 5.30
CA TYR A 54 0.35 2.96 6.37
C TYR A 54 0.01 1.57 5.83
N PHE A 55 0.29 0.55 6.63
CA PHE A 55 -0.16 -0.82 6.42
C PHE A 55 -0.80 -1.38 7.70
N LEU A 56 -1.64 -2.40 7.54
CA LEU A 56 -2.27 -3.12 8.65
C LEU A 56 -2.10 -4.61 8.44
N ALA A 57 -1.60 -5.30 9.47
CA ALA A 57 -1.53 -6.75 9.50
C ALA A 57 -2.25 -7.27 10.75
N THR A 58 -3.43 -7.84 10.58
CA THR A 58 -4.24 -8.37 11.70
C THR A 58 -4.99 -9.62 11.29
N LYS A 59 -4.98 -10.65 12.16
CA LYS A 59 -5.86 -11.83 12.07
C LYS A 59 -5.97 -12.43 10.64
N GLY A 60 -4.85 -12.75 9.99
CA GLY A 60 -4.90 -13.35 8.65
C GLY A 60 -4.94 -12.38 7.48
N VAL A 61 -5.17 -11.10 7.72
CA VAL A 61 -5.32 -10.09 6.67
C VAL A 61 -4.10 -9.17 6.66
N PHE A 62 -3.59 -8.90 5.46
CA PHE A 62 -2.59 -7.88 5.19
C PHE A 62 -3.13 -6.83 4.24
N GLU A 63 -3.06 -5.57 4.64
CA GLU A 63 -3.55 -4.41 3.88
C GLU A 63 -2.51 -3.31 3.81
N VAL A 64 -2.47 -2.61 2.68
CA VAL A 64 -1.66 -1.41 2.46
C VAL A 64 -2.55 -0.27 1.98
N THR A 65 -2.27 0.95 2.43
CA THR A 65 -2.99 2.15 2.01
C THR A 65 -2.04 3.13 1.36
N ASN A 66 -2.42 3.64 0.19
CA ASN A 66 -1.67 4.62 -0.59
C ASN A 66 -0.18 4.29 -0.74
N PRO A 67 0.20 3.15 -1.35
CA PRO A 67 1.60 2.85 -1.66
C PRO A 67 2.19 3.92 -2.62
N THR A 68 3.32 4.51 -2.24
CA THR A 68 3.87 5.74 -2.87
C THR A 68 4.92 5.47 -3.95
N SER A 69 5.27 6.51 -4.70
CA SER A 69 5.60 6.43 -6.13
C SER A 69 7.05 6.18 -6.54
N LEU A 70 8.04 6.24 -5.65
CA LEU A 70 9.45 6.19 -6.09
C LEU A 70 10.11 4.82 -5.90
N LYS A 71 9.84 4.14 -4.78
CA LYS A 71 10.35 2.80 -4.51
C LYS A 71 9.25 1.73 -4.43
N GLY A 72 7.99 2.18 -4.45
CA GLY A 72 6.82 1.32 -4.30
C GLY A 72 6.72 0.71 -2.90
N PHE A 73 5.69 -0.11 -2.72
CA PHE A 73 5.53 -1.01 -1.58
C PHE A 73 5.71 -2.44 -2.08
N ASN A 74 6.77 -3.09 -1.62
CA ASN A 74 7.23 -4.37 -2.16
C ASN A 74 6.98 -5.48 -1.16
N VAL A 75 6.27 -6.53 -1.58
CA VAL A 75 5.92 -7.66 -0.72
C VAL A 75 6.34 -8.97 -1.36
N ALA A 76 7.12 -9.75 -0.63
CA ALA A 76 7.59 -11.07 -1.01
C ALA A 76 7.03 -12.14 -0.08
N THR A 77 7.23 -13.41 -0.45
CA THR A 77 7.07 -14.56 0.45
C THR A 77 8.15 -15.59 0.17
N LYS A 78 8.58 -16.31 1.20
CA LYS A 78 9.49 -17.47 1.09
C LYS A 78 8.73 -18.79 0.99
N ASP A 79 7.41 -18.76 1.03
CA ASP A 79 6.56 -19.93 1.01
C ASP A 79 6.39 -20.45 -0.42
N GLU A 80 6.99 -21.61 -0.73
CA GLU A 80 7.02 -22.21 -2.07
C GLU A 80 5.65 -22.71 -2.56
N GLU A 81 4.69 -22.90 -1.65
CA GLU A 81 3.34 -23.26 -2.03
C GLU A 81 2.53 -22.05 -2.54
N VAL A 82 2.93 -20.83 -2.17
CA VAL A 82 2.36 -19.61 -2.72
C VAL A 82 2.89 -19.43 -4.14
N LYS A 83 1.99 -19.49 -5.12
CA LYS A 83 2.33 -19.38 -6.55
C LYS A 83 2.22 -17.95 -7.05
N THR A 84 1.29 -17.17 -6.51
CA THR A 84 1.09 -15.77 -6.86
C THR A 84 0.81 -14.93 -5.61
N LEU A 85 1.19 -13.66 -5.67
CA LEU A 85 0.77 -12.62 -4.74
C LEU A 85 -0.20 -11.69 -5.47
N LEU A 86 -1.41 -11.57 -4.94
CA LEU A 86 -2.47 -10.75 -5.52
C LEU A 86 -2.60 -9.45 -4.73
N LEU A 87 -2.74 -8.34 -5.45
CA LEU A 87 -3.27 -7.10 -4.91
C LEU A 87 -4.77 -7.03 -5.21
N MET A 88 -5.58 -7.03 -4.15
CA MET A 88 -7.03 -6.97 -4.24
C MET A 88 -7.52 -5.58 -3.82
N SER A 89 -8.41 -4.98 -4.60
CA SER A 89 -9.15 -3.78 -4.21
C SER A 89 -10.16 -4.07 -3.09
N ALA A 90 -10.73 -3.02 -2.50
CA ALA A 90 -11.77 -3.14 -1.48
C ALA A 90 -13.04 -3.87 -1.97
N ASP A 91 -13.34 -3.84 -3.27
CA ASP A 91 -14.44 -4.57 -3.91
C ASP A 91 -14.06 -5.99 -4.37
N ASN A 92 -12.94 -6.53 -3.85
CA ASN A 92 -12.42 -7.87 -4.12
C ASN A 92 -12.11 -8.14 -5.61
N LYS A 93 -11.68 -7.12 -6.36
CA LYS A 93 -11.15 -7.31 -7.71
C LYS A 93 -9.63 -7.41 -7.64
N VAL A 94 -9.06 -8.26 -8.48
CA VAL A 94 -7.61 -8.31 -8.68
C VAL A 94 -7.20 -7.04 -9.43
N VAL A 95 -6.33 -6.25 -8.80
CA VAL A 95 -5.77 -5.01 -9.36
C VAL A 95 -4.39 -5.27 -9.95
N LEU A 96 -3.58 -6.04 -9.23
CA LEU A 96 -2.26 -6.49 -9.65
C LEU A 96 -2.08 -7.95 -9.23
N CYS A 97 -1.25 -8.66 -9.97
CA CYS A 97 -0.86 -10.03 -9.69
C CYS A 97 0.61 -10.16 -10.04
N GLU A 98 1.38 -10.81 -9.18
CA GLU A 98 2.77 -11.14 -9.44
C GLU A 98 3.03 -12.61 -9.11
N GLU A 99 3.80 -13.28 -9.95
CA GLU A 99 4.18 -14.67 -9.75
C GLU A 99 5.34 -14.81 -8.77
N ASN A 100 5.26 -15.80 -7.88
CA ASN A 100 6.29 -16.14 -6.92
C ASN A 100 7.25 -17.20 -7.50
N LYS A 101 7.89 -16.89 -8.63
CA LYS A 101 8.78 -17.81 -9.35
C LYS A 101 10.06 -18.16 -8.57
N ASP A 102 10.59 -17.23 -7.78
CA ASP A 102 11.77 -17.42 -6.93
C ASP A 102 11.43 -16.97 -5.50
N PRO A 103 10.96 -17.89 -4.63
CA PRO A 103 10.52 -17.57 -3.27
C PRO A 103 11.57 -16.81 -2.47
N GLY A 104 11.16 -15.65 -1.96
CA GLY A 104 12.01 -14.71 -1.22
C GLY A 104 12.78 -13.71 -2.09
N LYS A 105 12.76 -13.86 -3.42
CA LYS A 105 13.31 -12.88 -4.38
C LYS A 105 12.25 -12.26 -5.29
N SER A 106 11.25 -13.02 -5.71
CA SER A 106 10.06 -12.50 -6.38
C SER A 106 9.22 -11.67 -5.40
N PHE A 107 8.70 -10.54 -5.85
CA PHE A 107 7.88 -9.66 -5.01
C PHE A 107 6.82 -8.93 -5.81
N LEU A 108 5.64 -8.78 -5.21
CA LEU A 108 4.59 -7.90 -5.68
C LEU A 108 5.04 -6.44 -5.50
N HIS A 109 5.28 -5.75 -6.61
CA HIS A 109 5.63 -4.33 -6.64
C HIS A 109 4.38 -3.47 -6.78
N ILE A 110 4.06 -2.67 -5.76
CA ILE A 110 2.88 -1.81 -5.76
C ILE A 110 3.31 -0.36 -5.76
N ASN A 111 2.98 0.41 -6.80
CA ASN A 111 3.34 1.83 -6.87
C ASN A 111 2.17 2.68 -7.34
N ASN A 112 2.17 3.96 -6.95
CA ASN A 112 1.26 4.97 -7.50
C ASN A 112 -0.25 4.68 -7.35
N LEU A 113 -0.65 3.84 -6.39
CA LEU A 113 -2.05 3.52 -6.16
C LEU A 113 -2.62 4.33 -5.00
N LYS A 114 -3.82 4.87 -5.20
CA LYS A 114 -4.60 5.53 -4.15
C LYS A 114 -5.69 4.59 -3.66
N GLY A 115 -5.92 4.60 -2.36
CA GLY A 115 -6.91 3.77 -1.69
C GLY A 115 -6.26 2.66 -0.86
N LYS A 116 -7.12 1.75 -0.41
CA LYS A 116 -6.78 0.63 0.46
C LYS A 116 -6.84 -0.67 -0.33
N PHE A 117 -5.81 -1.49 -0.19
CA PHE A 117 -5.67 -2.74 -0.93
C PHE A 117 -5.29 -3.87 0.01
N ARG A 118 -5.78 -5.07 -0.28
CA ARG A 118 -5.44 -6.30 0.42
C ARG A 118 -4.38 -7.06 -0.37
N ILE A 119 -3.38 -7.59 0.32
CA ILE A 119 -2.34 -8.42 -0.27
C ILE A 119 -2.65 -9.87 0.08
N VAL A 120 -2.87 -10.70 -0.94
CA VAL A 120 -3.41 -12.05 -0.78
C VAL A 120 -2.47 -13.07 -1.45
N PRO A 121 -1.85 -13.98 -0.68
CA PRO A 121 -1.13 -15.11 -1.26
C PRO A 121 -2.12 -16.10 -1.90
N SER A 122 -1.75 -16.68 -3.04
CA SER A 122 -2.64 -17.51 -3.85
C SER A 122 -1.92 -18.73 -4.45
N LYS A 123 -2.70 -19.79 -4.73
CA LYS A 123 -2.29 -21.01 -5.43
C LYS A 123 -2.49 -20.91 -6.95
N ILE A 124 -3.06 -19.81 -7.43
CA ILE A 124 -3.19 -19.57 -8.87
C ILE A 124 -1.78 -19.55 -9.46
N GLU A 125 -1.54 -20.43 -10.43
CA GLU A 125 -0.19 -20.68 -10.96
C GLU A 125 0.33 -19.52 -11.83
N THR A 126 -0.58 -18.80 -12.48
CA THR A 126 -0.24 -17.71 -13.40
C THR A 126 -1.16 -16.51 -13.22
N CYS A 127 -0.56 -15.33 -13.31
CA CYS A 127 -1.26 -14.09 -13.61
C CYS A 127 -1.59 -14.05 -15.12
#